data_AF-A0A3M2EXU7-F1
#
_entry.id   AF-A0A3M2EXU7-F1
#
_cell.length_a   1.000
_cell.length_b   1.000
_cell.length_c   1.000
_cell.angle_alpha   90.00
_cell.angle_beta   90.00
_cell.angle_gamma   90.00
#
_symmetry.space_group_name_H-M   'P 1'
#
loop_
_entity.id
_entity.type
_entity.pdbx_description
1 polymer ?
#
loop_
_entity_poly.entity_id
_entity_poly.type
_entity_poly.pdbx_seq_one_letter_code
_entity_poly.pdbx_strand_id
1 'polypeptide(L)'
;MFQRILQEFLVAIGVRQPPQIDRVADIRQGYVALKGRLTTTSPLTSPLRGKICAAFYYKARYVPPKFTLRRRTQFRRLLRATVFAENLFLEMPDGRIALKTRSDPFDVSSHDALVEKGFPGFQAFEKTIGNGEKVVVFGRARKSSGRWVIEVGRIFRSERRSAKRARTVSKPSSDR
;
A
#
# COMPACT_ATOMS: atom_id res chain seq x y z
N MET A 1 -2.66 21.32 7.55
CA MET A 1 -3.33 20.81 8.78
C MET A 1 -3.27 19.28 8.96
N PHE A 2 -3.26 18.44 7.90
CA PHE A 2 -3.13 16.97 8.06
C PHE A 2 -1.69 16.45 8.23
N GLN A 3 -0.67 17.25 7.88
CA GLN A 3 0.72 16.96 8.25
C GLN A 3 0.90 16.85 9.77
N ARG A 4 0.17 17.67 10.55
CA ARG A 4 0.18 17.61 12.02
C ARG A 4 -0.38 16.30 12.57
N ILE A 5 -1.50 15.79 12.05
CA ILE A 5 -2.14 14.56 12.58
C ILE A 5 -1.30 13.30 12.28
N LEU A 6 -0.61 13.25 11.12
CA LEU A 6 0.32 12.15 10.81
C LEU A 6 1.63 12.29 11.60
N GLN A 7 2.09 13.53 11.86
CA GLN A 7 3.23 13.79 12.74
C GLN A 7 2.94 13.40 14.19
N GLU A 8 1.82 13.82 14.75
CA GLU A 8 1.44 13.58 16.16
C GLU A 8 1.27 12.09 16.44
N PHE A 9 0.68 11.32 15.51
CA PHE A 9 0.52 9.87 15.69
C PHE A 9 1.83 9.10 15.54
N LEU A 10 2.83 9.61 14.80
CA LEU A 10 4.14 8.96 14.64
C LEU A 10 5.13 9.35 15.76
N VAL A 11 5.01 10.58 16.29
CA VAL A 11 5.72 11.05 17.49
C VAL A 11 5.25 10.28 18.74
N ALA A 12 3.95 9.99 18.87
CA ALA A 12 3.38 9.28 20.02
C ALA A 12 3.86 7.82 20.18
N ILE A 13 4.51 7.22 19.17
CA ILE A 13 5.03 5.84 19.18
C ILE A 13 6.57 5.80 19.12
N GLY A 14 7.25 6.95 19.24
CA GLY A 14 8.72 7.02 19.21
C GLY A 14 9.36 6.73 17.84
N VAL A 15 8.55 6.56 16.78
CA VAL A 15 9.05 6.26 15.43
C VAL A 15 9.33 7.57 14.72
N ARG A 16 10.60 8.01 14.71
CA ARG A 16 11.06 9.10 13.85
C ARG A 16 10.64 8.79 12.40
N GLN A 17 9.88 9.68 11.77
CA GLN A 17 9.57 9.55 10.34
C GLN A 17 10.88 9.39 9.58
N PRO A 18 11.03 8.36 8.73
CA PRO A 18 12.22 8.24 7.93
C PRO A 18 12.38 9.47 7.04
N PRO A 19 13.64 9.88 6.74
CA PRO A 19 13.87 10.98 5.83
C PRO A 19 13.22 10.66 4.49
N GLN A 20 12.45 11.63 3.97
CA GLN A 20 11.93 11.54 2.63
C GLN A 20 13.03 11.97 1.66
N ILE A 21 13.30 11.12 0.69
CA ILE A 21 14.37 11.28 -0.28
C ILE A 21 13.75 11.27 -1.68
N ASP A 22 14.03 12.33 -2.43
CA ASP A 22 13.46 12.55 -3.76
C ASP A 22 14.48 12.30 -4.90
N ARG A 23 15.74 11.99 -4.58
CA ARG A 23 16.82 11.67 -5.53
C ARG A 23 17.66 10.48 -5.08
N VAL A 24 18.18 9.69 -6.02
CA VAL A 24 19.05 8.53 -5.78
C VAL A 24 20.37 8.94 -5.13
N ALA A 25 20.95 10.07 -5.56
CA ALA A 25 22.22 10.59 -5.02
C ALA A 25 22.17 10.85 -3.51
N ASP A 26 20.99 11.18 -2.98
CA ASP A 26 20.78 11.53 -1.58
C ASP A 26 20.54 10.29 -0.69
N ILE A 27 20.51 9.09 -1.27
CA ILE A 27 20.22 7.86 -0.53
C ILE A 27 21.37 7.49 0.38
N ARG A 28 21.01 7.22 1.63
CA ARG A 28 21.89 6.67 2.65
C ARG A 28 21.37 5.31 3.10
N GLN A 29 22.28 4.48 3.57
CA GLN A 29 21.93 3.18 4.15
C GLN A 29 21.05 3.38 5.40
N GLY A 30 19.99 2.59 5.52
CA GLY A 30 19.05 2.69 6.64
C GLY A 30 17.59 2.70 6.21
N TYR A 31 16.70 3.07 7.12
CA TYR A 31 15.27 3.14 6.84
C TYR A 31 14.93 4.50 6.20
N VAL A 32 14.31 4.48 5.03
CA VAL A 32 14.07 5.67 4.19
C VAL A 32 12.65 5.66 3.61
N ALA A 33 12.19 6.85 3.19
CA ALA A 33 10.99 7.01 2.36
C ALA A 33 11.40 7.59 1.01
N LEU A 34 11.28 6.81 -0.07
CA LEU A 34 11.63 7.26 -1.42
C LEU A 34 10.39 7.65 -2.21
N LYS A 35 10.41 8.79 -2.87
CA LYS A 35 9.34 9.23 -3.77
C LYS A 35 9.73 8.99 -5.22
N GLY A 36 8.85 8.39 -6.00
CA GLY A 36 9.12 8.10 -7.41
C GLY A 36 7.92 7.54 -8.14
N ARG A 37 8.14 7.03 -9.36
CA ARG A 37 7.16 6.24 -10.11
C ARG A 37 7.52 4.78 -10.05
N LEU A 38 6.52 3.94 -9.79
CA LEU A 38 6.72 2.49 -9.75
C LEU A 38 6.77 1.94 -11.17
N THR A 39 7.80 1.19 -11.55
CA THR A 39 7.89 0.54 -12.87
C THR A 39 8.20 -0.95 -12.75
N THR A 40 7.67 -1.75 -13.67
CA THR A 40 7.97 -3.20 -13.77
C THR A 40 7.88 -3.65 -15.22
N THR A 41 8.71 -4.66 -15.56
CA THR A 41 8.66 -5.37 -16.85
C THR A 41 7.72 -6.57 -16.83
N SER A 42 7.28 -7.01 -15.65
CA SER A 42 6.53 -8.25 -15.45
C SER A 42 5.26 -7.96 -14.64
N PRO A 43 4.29 -7.21 -15.20
CA PRO A 43 3.12 -6.76 -14.47
C PRO A 43 2.24 -7.94 -14.01
N LEU A 44 1.51 -7.73 -12.92
CA LEU A 44 0.58 -8.69 -12.33
C LEU A 44 -0.85 -8.39 -12.76
N THR A 45 -1.71 -9.40 -12.69
CA THR A 45 -3.16 -9.23 -12.76
C THR A 45 -3.75 -9.42 -11.37
N SER A 46 -4.48 -8.43 -10.87
CA SER A 46 -5.11 -8.50 -9.54
C SER A 46 -6.24 -9.56 -9.53
N PRO A 47 -6.23 -10.54 -8.62
CA PRO A 47 -7.22 -11.64 -8.63
C PRO A 47 -8.69 -11.19 -8.61
N LEU A 48 -9.07 -10.28 -7.71
CA LEU A 48 -10.47 -9.86 -7.54
C LEU A 48 -10.90 -8.81 -8.58
N ARG A 49 -9.99 -7.91 -8.97
CA ARG A 49 -10.36 -6.79 -9.87
C ARG A 49 -10.00 -6.99 -11.34
N GLY A 50 -9.26 -8.04 -11.69
CA GLY A 50 -8.76 -8.30 -13.05
C GLY A 50 -7.88 -7.19 -13.65
N LYS A 51 -7.29 -6.31 -12.81
CA LYS A 51 -6.52 -5.15 -13.28
C LYS A 51 -5.04 -5.46 -13.37
N ILE A 52 -4.44 -5.06 -14.50
CA ILE A 52 -2.99 -5.05 -14.68
C ILE A 52 -2.39 -4.02 -13.71
N CYS A 53 -1.43 -4.45 -12.89
CA CYS A 53 -0.86 -3.66 -11.82
C CYS A 53 0.59 -4.08 -11.51
N ALA A 54 1.35 -3.19 -10.87
CA ALA A 54 2.70 -3.47 -10.42
C ALA A 54 2.74 -4.05 -9.00
N ALA A 55 1.68 -3.84 -8.21
CA ALA A 55 1.48 -4.46 -6.91
C ALA A 55 -0.01 -4.45 -6.52
N PHE A 56 -0.41 -5.35 -5.62
CA PHE A 56 -1.71 -5.28 -4.97
C PHE A 56 -1.65 -5.72 -3.51
N TYR A 57 -2.52 -5.13 -2.70
CA TYR A 57 -2.76 -5.51 -1.31
C TYR A 57 -4.09 -6.22 -1.23
N TYR A 58 -4.07 -7.48 -0.84
CA TYR A 58 -5.25 -8.28 -0.61
C TYR A 58 -5.56 -8.31 0.89
N LYS A 59 -6.83 -8.09 1.24
CA LYS A 59 -7.33 -8.23 2.60
C LYS A 59 -8.68 -8.92 2.55
N ALA A 60 -8.83 -9.99 3.31
CA ALA A 60 -10.11 -10.63 3.47
C ALA A 60 -10.49 -10.88 4.92
N ARG A 61 -11.79 -10.72 5.20
CA ARG A 61 -12.39 -10.96 6.51
C ARG A 61 -13.59 -11.88 6.37
N TYR A 62 -13.68 -12.89 7.23
CA TYR A 62 -14.92 -13.63 7.43
C TYR A 62 -15.82 -12.90 8.42
N VAL A 63 -17.08 -12.67 8.04
CA VAL A 63 -18.13 -12.13 8.93
C VAL A 63 -19.25 -13.16 9.02
N PRO A 64 -19.40 -13.88 10.14
CA PRO A 64 -20.47 -14.86 10.31
C PRO A 64 -21.85 -14.22 10.07
N PRO A 65 -22.75 -14.89 9.32
CA PRO A 65 -24.11 -14.41 9.17
C PRO A 65 -24.86 -14.61 10.50
N LYS A 66 -25.18 -13.49 11.16
CA LYS A 66 -25.94 -13.39 12.44
C LYS A 66 -25.19 -13.88 13.69
N PHE A 67 -24.72 -12.94 14.50
CA PHE A 67 -24.37 -13.17 15.90
C PHE A 67 -25.61 -13.02 16.79
N THR A 68 -25.98 -14.08 17.51
CA THR A 68 -26.65 -13.94 18.80
C THR A 68 -25.67 -13.30 19.78
N LEU A 69 -26.10 -12.24 20.47
CA LEU A 69 -25.31 -11.29 21.27
C LEU A 69 -24.41 -11.89 22.39
N ARG A 70 -24.43 -13.21 22.63
CA ARG A 70 -23.85 -13.85 23.83
C ARG A 70 -22.51 -14.60 23.64
N ARG A 71 -21.95 -14.72 22.43
CA ARG A 71 -20.62 -15.36 22.23
C ARG A 71 -19.65 -14.44 21.51
N ARG A 72 -18.99 -13.58 22.28
CA ARG A 72 -18.16 -12.45 21.80
C ARG A 72 -16.80 -12.79 21.17
N THR A 73 -16.54 -14.03 20.77
CA THR A 73 -15.15 -14.45 20.45
C THR A 73 -14.99 -15.40 19.26
N GLN A 74 -15.91 -15.42 18.29
CA GLN A 74 -15.78 -16.33 17.15
C GLN A 74 -14.95 -15.72 15.99
N PHE A 75 -13.71 -16.22 15.90
CA PHE A 75 -12.82 -16.36 14.73
C PHE A 75 -12.90 -15.28 13.63
N ARG A 76 -12.26 -14.14 13.89
CA ARG A 76 -11.84 -13.23 12.83
C ARG A 76 -10.57 -13.76 12.17
N ARG A 77 -10.67 -14.71 11.24
CA ARG A 77 -9.50 -15.07 10.42
C ARG A 77 -9.30 -13.98 9.37
N LEU A 78 -8.38 -13.06 9.68
CA LEU A 78 -7.97 -11.99 8.77
C LEU A 78 -6.85 -12.53 7.89
N LEU A 79 -7.12 -12.73 6.59
CA LEU A 79 -6.06 -12.99 5.63
C LEU A 79 -5.58 -11.68 5.03
N ARG A 80 -4.26 -11.52 4.94
CA ARG A 80 -3.59 -10.40 4.29
C ARG A 80 -2.45 -10.95 3.44
N ALA A 81 -2.36 -10.45 2.22
CA ALA A 81 -1.22 -10.71 1.35
C ALA A 81 -0.80 -9.38 0.71
N THR A 82 0.50 -9.19 0.59
CA THR A 82 1.06 -8.11 -0.23
C THR A 82 1.84 -8.72 -1.37
N VAL A 83 1.37 -8.51 -2.59
CA VAL A 83 1.98 -9.08 -3.79
C VAL A 83 2.56 -7.96 -4.62
N PHE A 84 3.82 -8.11 -4.97
CA PHE A 84 4.55 -7.20 -5.84
C PHE A 84 5.00 -7.94 -7.09
N ALA A 85 4.98 -7.23 -8.21
CA ALA A 85 5.52 -7.74 -9.47
C ALA A 85 7.01 -8.09 -9.32
N GLU A 86 7.45 -9.06 -10.10
CA GLU A 86 8.87 -9.31 -10.26
C GLU A 86 9.55 -8.11 -10.95
N ASN A 87 10.87 -7.98 -10.76
CA ASN A 87 11.66 -6.91 -11.37
C ASN A 87 11.01 -5.53 -11.19
N LEU A 88 10.63 -5.23 -9.96
CA LEU A 88 10.01 -3.96 -9.59
C LEU A 88 11.09 -2.90 -9.35
N PHE A 89 10.88 -1.73 -9.94
CA PHE A 89 11.78 -0.58 -9.83
C PHE A 89 11.03 0.66 -9.35
N LEU A 90 11.77 1.57 -8.74
CA LEU A 90 11.34 2.92 -8.47
C LEU A 90 12.15 3.88 -9.33
N GLU A 91 11.48 4.55 -10.25
CA GLU A 91 12.05 5.64 -11.06
C GLU A 91 11.99 6.95 -10.29
N MET A 92 13.15 7.58 -10.17
CA MET A 92 13.41 8.86 -9.52
C MET A 92 14.07 9.80 -10.55
N PRO A 93 14.13 11.12 -10.30
CA PRO A 93 14.62 12.08 -11.30
C PRO A 93 16.04 11.82 -11.84
N ASP A 94 16.92 11.28 -11.01
CA ASP A 94 18.35 11.06 -11.28
C ASP A 94 18.71 9.57 -11.40
N GLY A 95 17.72 8.67 -11.47
CA GLY A 95 17.99 7.25 -11.68
C GLY A 95 16.85 6.33 -11.31
N ARG A 96 17.13 5.03 -11.38
CA ARG A 96 16.19 3.96 -11.00
C ARG A 96 16.80 3.06 -9.94
N ILE A 97 15.96 2.57 -9.04
CA ILE A 97 16.37 1.71 -7.93
C ILE A 97 15.57 0.43 -7.96
N ALA A 98 16.25 -0.70 -7.79
CA ALA A 98 15.58 -1.99 -7.66
C ALA A 98 14.88 -2.09 -6.31
N LEU A 99 13.61 -2.51 -6.35
CA LEU A 99 12.82 -2.80 -5.17
C LEU A 99 12.86 -4.30 -4.91
N LYS A 100 13.50 -4.69 -3.81
CA LYS A 100 13.46 -6.06 -3.33
C LYS A 100 12.26 -6.23 -2.43
N THR A 101 11.33 -7.07 -2.85
CA THR A 101 10.09 -7.32 -2.13
C THR A 101 10.17 -8.69 -1.45
N ARG A 102 9.48 -8.82 -0.32
CA ARG A 102 9.08 -10.13 0.21
C ARG A 102 7.61 -10.23 -0.12
N SER A 103 7.31 -10.70 -1.32
CA SER A 103 5.93 -10.90 -1.77
C SER A 103 5.36 -12.13 -1.06
N ASP A 104 4.16 -12.00 -0.50
CA ASP A 104 3.41 -13.17 -0.06
C ASP A 104 2.81 -13.84 -1.30
N PRO A 105 2.89 -15.17 -1.45
CA PRO A 105 2.21 -15.85 -2.56
C PRO A 105 0.70 -15.65 -2.42
N PHE A 106 0.06 -15.10 -3.44
CA PHE A 106 -1.39 -14.99 -3.52
C PHE A 106 -1.82 -14.74 -4.97
N ASP A 107 -2.72 -15.59 -5.47
CA ASP A 107 -3.16 -15.60 -6.87
C ASP A 107 -4.68 -15.85 -6.97
N VAL A 108 -5.17 -16.08 -8.20
CA VAL A 108 -6.58 -16.36 -8.49
C VAL A 108 -7.03 -17.68 -7.85
N SER A 109 -6.24 -18.75 -7.97
CA SER A 109 -6.56 -20.04 -7.34
C SER A 109 -6.68 -19.92 -5.82
N SER A 110 -5.80 -19.13 -5.20
CA SER A 110 -5.85 -18.82 -3.77
C SER A 110 -7.14 -18.10 -3.37
N HIS A 111 -7.66 -17.22 -4.24
CA HIS A 111 -8.93 -16.54 -4.03
C HIS A 111 -10.11 -17.50 -4.13
N ASP A 112 -10.18 -18.28 -5.21
CA ASP A 112 -11.29 -19.19 -5.50
C ASP A 112 -11.40 -20.27 -4.42
N ALA A 113 -10.27 -20.82 -3.97
CA ALA A 113 -10.24 -21.77 -2.85
C ALA A 113 -10.78 -21.20 -1.52
N LEU A 114 -10.74 -19.87 -1.31
CA LEU A 114 -11.35 -19.23 -0.14
C LEU A 114 -12.86 -19.07 -0.30
N VAL A 115 -13.34 -18.87 -1.53
CA VAL A 115 -14.77 -18.79 -1.85
C VAL A 115 -15.41 -20.19 -1.73
N GLU A 116 -14.78 -21.20 -2.32
CA GLU A 116 -15.25 -22.60 -2.32
C GLU A 116 -15.35 -23.22 -0.93
N LYS A 117 -14.47 -22.83 0.01
CA LYS A 117 -14.51 -23.29 1.40
C LYS A 117 -15.76 -22.84 2.17
N GLY A 118 -16.73 -22.20 1.50
CA GLY A 118 -18.07 -22.03 2.03
C GLY A 118 -18.08 -21.14 3.26
N PHE A 119 -17.39 -20.00 3.19
CA PHE A 119 -17.45 -18.96 4.21
C PHE A 119 -18.52 -17.92 3.82
N PRO A 120 -19.84 -18.19 3.99
CA PRO A 120 -20.87 -17.20 3.69
C PRO A 120 -20.65 -15.98 4.58
N GLY A 121 -20.31 -14.83 3.98
CA GLY A 121 -19.91 -13.62 4.70
C GLY A 121 -18.43 -13.24 4.60
N PHE A 122 -17.66 -13.92 3.74
CA PHE A 122 -16.33 -13.49 3.35
C PHE A 122 -16.39 -12.17 2.56
N GLN A 123 -15.75 -11.13 3.08
CA GLN A 123 -15.58 -9.85 2.40
C GLN A 123 -14.10 -9.65 2.07
N ALA A 124 -13.77 -9.73 0.79
CA ALA A 124 -12.44 -9.46 0.26
C ALA A 124 -12.36 -8.05 -0.33
N PHE A 125 -11.22 -7.42 -0.17
CA PHE A 125 -10.91 -6.11 -0.74
C PHE A 125 -9.49 -6.13 -1.29
N GLU A 126 -9.35 -5.54 -2.48
CA GLU A 126 -8.05 -5.34 -3.11
C GLU A 126 -7.76 -3.86 -3.31
N LYS A 127 -6.52 -3.48 -3.01
CA LYS A 127 -5.97 -2.19 -3.39
C LYS A 127 -4.80 -2.43 -4.34
N THR A 128 -4.98 -2.06 -5.60
CA THR A 128 -3.93 -2.17 -6.62
C THR A 128 -3.04 -0.92 -6.64
N ILE A 129 -1.83 -1.04 -7.15
CA ILE A 129 -0.92 0.06 -7.52
C ILE A 129 -0.53 -0.16 -8.97
N GLY A 130 -0.83 0.81 -9.83
CA GLY A 130 -0.58 0.70 -11.27
C GLY A 130 0.91 0.77 -11.62
N ASN A 131 1.25 0.23 -12.79
CA ASN A 131 2.55 0.52 -13.41
C ASN A 131 2.59 2.01 -13.79
N GLY A 132 3.70 2.69 -13.53
CA GLY A 132 3.88 4.13 -13.71
C GLY A 132 3.26 5.02 -12.62
N GLU A 133 2.61 4.46 -11.60
CA GLU A 133 1.93 5.25 -10.56
C GLU A 133 2.94 5.97 -9.65
N LYS A 134 2.67 7.24 -9.31
CA LYS A 134 3.49 8.03 -8.37
C LYS A 134 3.26 7.52 -6.95
N VAL A 135 4.34 7.11 -6.29
CA VAL A 135 4.29 6.47 -4.97
C VAL A 135 5.35 7.02 -4.02
N VAL A 136 5.14 6.74 -2.75
CA VAL A 136 6.15 6.82 -1.68
C VAL A 136 6.40 5.40 -1.19
N VAL A 137 7.64 4.94 -1.34
CA VAL A 137 8.11 3.62 -0.91
C VAL A 137 8.84 3.75 0.42
N PHE A 138 8.38 3.03 1.42
CA PHE A 138 9.03 2.91 2.73
C PHE A 138 9.77 1.59 2.79
N GLY A 139 11.04 1.63 3.18
CA GLY A 139 11.85 0.42 3.21
C GLY A 139 13.26 0.67 3.73
N ARG A 140 14.06 -0.40 3.72
CA ARG A 140 15.46 -0.34 4.12
C ARG A 140 16.36 -0.26 2.89
N ALA A 141 17.06 0.86 2.75
CA ALA A 141 18.08 1.07 1.74
C ALA A 141 19.38 0.34 2.12
N ARG A 142 19.93 -0.39 1.15
CA ARG A 142 21.26 -1.01 1.22
C ARG A 142 21.92 -1.01 -0.14
N LYS A 143 23.25 -1.15 -0.18
CA LYS A 143 23.97 -1.46 -1.41
C LYS A 143 24.03 -2.98 -1.61
N SER A 144 23.78 -3.42 -2.84
CA SER A 144 23.95 -4.81 -3.29
C SER A 144 24.70 -4.76 -4.61
N SER A 145 25.87 -5.40 -4.68
CA SER A 145 26.73 -5.39 -5.88
C SER A 145 26.98 -3.97 -6.43
N GLY A 146 27.29 -3.02 -5.53
CA GLY A 146 27.55 -1.61 -5.87
C GLY A 146 26.30 -0.77 -6.21
N ARG A 147 25.10 -1.36 -6.30
CA ARG A 147 23.86 -0.66 -6.64
C ARG A 147 22.96 -0.49 -5.43
N TRP A 148 22.21 0.62 -5.38
CA TRP A 148 21.18 0.80 -4.36
C TRP A 148 20.00 -0.16 -4.60
N VAL A 149 19.56 -0.79 -3.51
CA VAL A 149 18.37 -1.64 -3.46
C VAL A 149 17.57 -1.27 -2.23
N ILE A 150 16.25 -1.26 -2.36
CA ILE A 150 15.33 -1.03 -1.25
C ILE A 150 14.63 -2.33 -0.92
N GLU A 151 14.80 -2.81 0.30
CA GLU A 151 13.91 -3.84 0.85
C GLU A 151 12.59 -3.18 1.24
N VAL A 152 11.55 -3.45 0.46
CA VAL A 152 10.25 -2.77 0.58
C VAL A 152 9.53 -3.25 1.83
N GLY A 153 9.15 -2.30 2.68
CA GLY A 153 8.20 -2.52 3.76
C GLY A 153 6.77 -2.19 3.36
N ARG A 154 6.55 -0.99 2.77
CA ARG A 154 5.22 -0.50 2.36
C ARG A 154 5.31 0.44 1.16
N ILE A 155 4.28 0.45 0.32
CA ILE A 155 4.14 1.42 -0.78
C ILE A 155 2.81 2.17 -0.64
N PHE A 156 2.87 3.49 -0.66
CA PHE A 156 1.69 4.35 -0.66
C PHE A 156 1.61 5.15 -1.95
N ARG A 157 0.40 5.34 -2.47
CA ARG A 157 0.16 6.28 -3.57
C ARG A 157 0.46 7.69 -3.08
N SER A 158 1.23 8.45 -3.85
CA SER A 158 1.60 9.83 -3.51
C SER A 158 0.39 10.78 -3.57
N GLU A 159 -0.72 10.37 -4.19
CA GLU A 159 -1.94 11.16 -4.31
C GLU A 159 -3.11 10.56 -3.53
N ARG A 160 -3.56 11.29 -2.50
CA ARG A 160 -4.97 11.59 -2.18
C ARG A 160 -5.06 12.31 -0.83
N ARG A 161 -5.03 13.66 -0.84
CA ARG A 161 -5.77 14.52 0.12
C ARG A 161 -5.72 16.02 -0.23
N SER A 162 -6.14 16.39 -1.44
CA SER A 162 -6.44 17.81 -1.74
C SER A 162 -7.86 18.06 -2.25
N ALA A 163 -8.65 17.04 -2.58
CA ALA A 163 -9.96 17.25 -3.23
C ALA A 163 -11.21 17.10 -2.34
N LYS A 164 -11.09 16.80 -1.04
CA LYS A 164 -12.26 16.54 -0.16
C LYS A 164 -12.53 17.60 0.93
N ARG A 165 -11.87 18.76 0.89
CA ARG A 165 -12.11 19.89 1.83
C ARG A 165 -12.61 21.18 1.17
N ALA A 166 -12.75 21.23 -0.16
CA ALA A 166 -13.21 22.43 -0.87
C ALA A 166 -14.73 22.47 -1.16
N ARG A 167 -15.54 21.58 -0.58
CA ARG A 167 -17.00 21.49 -0.85
C ARG A 167 -17.90 21.68 0.38
N THR A 168 -17.40 22.22 1.49
CA THR A 168 -18.21 22.37 2.72
C THR A 168 -18.21 23.80 3.30
N VAL A 169 -17.65 24.80 2.62
CA VAL A 169 -17.85 26.21 3.02
C VAL A 169 -18.03 27.07 1.77
N SER A 170 -19.15 26.85 1.08
CA SER A 170 -19.77 27.87 0.23
C SER A 170 -21.28 27.78 0.47
N LYS A 171 -21.69 28.18 1.67
CA LYS A 171 -23.07 28.63 1.89
C LYS A 171 -23.22 29.93 1.09
N PRO A 172 -24.21 30.07 0.20
CA PRO A 172 -24.60 31.38 -0.26
C PRO A 172 -25.24 32.11 0.93
N SER A 173 -24.69 33.27 1.28
CA SER A 173 -25.41 34.28 2.06
C SER A 173 -26.62 34.71 1.24
N SER A 174 -27.82 34.35 1.69
CA SER A 174 -29.03 34.97 1.17
C SER A 174 -29.09 36.39 1.71
N ASP A 175 -29.03 37.37 0.80
CA ASP A 175 -29.49 38.72 1.07
C ASP A 175 -30.98 38.68 1.44
N ARG A 176 -31.30 39.35 2.54
CA ARG A 176 -32.60 39.97 2.80
C ARG A 176 -32.35 41.32 3.45
#